data_AF-A0A081AJQ1-F1
#
_entry.id   AF-A0A081AJQ1-F1
#
_cell.length_a   1.000
_cell.length_b   1.000
_cell.length_c   1.000
_cell.angle_alpha   90.00
_cell.angle_beta   90.00
_cell.angle_gamma   90.00
#
_symmetry.space_group_name_H-M   'P 1'
#
loop_
_entity.id
_entity.type
_entity.pdbx_description
1 polymer ?
#
loop_
_entity_poly.entity_id
_entity_poly.type
_entity_poly.pdbx_seq_one_letter_code
_entity_poly.pdbx_strand_id
1 'polypeptide(L)'
;MEKLTAPLLPGLLDGPGAVKENNNASSIPRFFFPRKRTPFTCGEHIRRGRVAAKLDAVILTSTEFSRLVEHICSFACDPDLSLYLKREIKQRTKKTGIVEIDRMLDAQMTLMLSYEDYQSLSKGSRCGILSLRAKSGILLTAQRFLMFPQDTQGRISGYMLLEYLHQLQLSLRIARFVLERVTHEGSDKDEVLSEQAYMTLITETIQVSRQPLELQDDTDFQQYYELICARMLLLPHGLQQIRTHGLSIHQVVTCSRFAEFFRLMDGSLRERYDMQSNAFHPTRIRNVHRQYLQLDRDGNGMLSMTELQDYGKKRAFNPTGSEPTHDLTGAFVTQVFAEVPTFNHEMDYHAYLDFTLLMSDNVSPAALRFFWNVLDFHKQGFLDAFTLDFFLRSLLEKIYAHEGKKDAPSIDRLRTQVFDAVAPVHPARITLQDLQRCKLGHNVVRLVTDYVAYRTYEDNGGRFL
;
A
#
# COMPACT_ATOMS: atom_id res chain seq x y z
N MET A 1 -45.13 26.95 -50.73
CA MET A 1 -44.50 28.04 -51.51
C MET A 1 -43.47 28.66 -50.57
N GLU A 2 -42.16 28.65 -50.78
CA GLU A 2 -41.33 28.40 -51.95
C GLU A 2 -40.17 27.45 -51.62
N LYS A 3 -39.71 26.75 -52.66
CA LYS A 3 -38.50 25.93 -52.75
C LYS A 3 -37.32 26.82 -53.15
N LEU A 4 -36.09 26.43 -52.79
CA LEU A 4 -34.89 26.41 -53.65
C LEU A 4 -33.74 25.74 -52.85
N THR A 5 -33.54 24.42 -53.01
CA THR A 5 -32.52 23.75 -53.86
C THR A 5 -31.10 23.70 -53.27
N ALA A 6 -30.63 22.46 -53.06
CA ALA A 6 -29.25 22.06 -52.77
C ALA A 6 -28.30 22.30 -53.97
N PRO A 7 -26.97 22.11 -53.81
CA PRO A 7 -26.41 20.78 -54.06
C PRO A 7 -25.15 20.34 -53.25
N LEU A 8 -25.09 19.00 -53.02
CA LEU A 8 -23.95 18.05 -53.12
C LEU A 8 -22.66 18.14 -52.23
N LEU A 9 -22.45 17.03 -51.51
CA LEU A 9 -21.28 16.44 -50.79
C LEU A 9 -19.97 16.36 -51.63
N PRO A 10 -18.75 16.01 -51.09
CA PRO A 10 -18.47 15.08 -49.97
C PRO A 10 -17.22 15.37 -49.07
N GLY A 11 -17.05 14.60 -47.98
CA GLY A 11 -15.72 14.34 -47.41
C GLY A 11 -15.65 14.17 -45.88
N LEU A 12 -15.16 13.01 -45.45
CA LEU A 12 -14.70 12.64 -44.10
C LEU A 12 -13.99 13.76 -43.34
N LEU A 13 -14.19 13.84 -42.02
CA LEU A 13 -13.14 13.68 -40.99
C LEU A 13 -13.76 13.79 -39.58
N ASP A 14 -13.78 12.66 -38.87
CA ASP A 14 -14.05 12.57 -37.44
C ASP A 14 -13.01 13.39 -36.64
N GLY A 15 -13.48 14.29 -35.78
CA GLY A 15 -12.68 15.00 -34.78
C GLY A 15 -12.55 14.19 -33.48
N PRO A 16 -11.46 14.38 -32.71
CA PRO A 16 -10.97 13.40 -31.75
C PRO A 16 -11.84 13.33 -30.49
N GLY A 17 -12.20 12.09 -30.14
CA GLY A 17 -12.94 11.75 -28.94
C GLY A 17 -12.21 12.14 -27.66
N ALA A 18 -13.02 12.54 -26.68
CA ALA A 18 -12.65 12.87 -25.32
C ALA A 18 -11.76 11.79 -24.69
N VAL A 19 -10.58 12.22 -24.24
CA VAL A 19 -9.67 11.44 -23.42
C VAL A 19 -10.35 11.20 -22.07
N LYS A 20 -10.71 9.94 -21.81
CA LYS A 20 -11.05 9.47 -20.46
C LYS A 20 -9.78 9.53 -19.61
N GLU A 21 -9.76 10.40 -18.62
CA GLU A 21 -8.80 10.33 -17.52
C GLU A 21 -8.96 8.96 -16.83
N ASN A 22 -7.94 8.12 -16.98
CA ASN A 22 -7.83 6.87 -16.25
C ASN A 22 -7.27 7.19 -14.87
N ASN A 23 -8.09 7.00 -13.84
CA ASN A 23 -7.67 7.04 -12.44
C ASN A 23 -6.47 6.12 -12.20
N ASN A 24 -5.43 6.70 -11.59
CA ASN A 24 -4.20 6.06 -11.13
C ASN A 24 -4.50 4.90 -10.16
N ALA A 25 -4.59 3.69 -10.69
CA ALA A 25 -4.53 2.45 -9.94
C ALA A 25 -3.11 1.87 -10.04
N SER A 26 -2.40 1.82 -8.91
CA SER A 26 -1.20 1.01 -8.61
C SER A 26 -0.36 0.56 -9.83
N SER A 27 0.76 1.23 -10.08
CA SER A 27 1.77 0.93 -11.10
C SER A 27 2.59 -0.36 -10.86
N ILE A 28 2.03 -1.36 -10.15
CA ILE A 28 2.67 -2.67 -9.95
C ILE A 28 2.01 -3.69 -10.89
N PRO A 29 2.66 -4.10 -12.00
CA PRO A 29 2.18 -5.21 -12.80
C PRO A 29 2.12 -6.49 -11.94
N ARG A 30 0.94 -7.12 -11.85
CA ARG A 30 0.61 -8.32 -11.05
C ARG A 30 1.30 -9.63 -11.49
N PHE A 31 2.51 -9.58 -12.06
CA PHE A 31 3.08 -10.71 -12.82
C PHE A 31 4.20 -11.51 -12.14
N PHE A 32 4.57 -11.23 -10.88
CA PHE A 32 5.66 -11.98 -10.25
C PHE A 32 5.30 -13.40 -9.78
N PHE A 33 4.04 -13.82 -9.87
CA PHE A 33 3.62 -15.18 -9.50
C PHE A 33 2.66 -15.78 -10.52
N PRO A 34 3.17 -16.59 -11.48
CA PRO A 34 2.30 -17.36 -12.37
C PRO A 34 1.48 -18.37 -11.56
N ARG A 35 0.16 -18.41 -11.78
CA ARG A 35 -0.82 -19.32 -11.13
C ARG A 35 -0.64 -20.82 -11.42
N LYS A 36 0.50 -21.26 -11.97
CA LYS A 36 0.69 -22.67 -12.33
C LYS A 36 1.50 -23.40 -11.25
N ARG A 37 0.86 -24.39 -10.63
CA ARG A 37 1.49 -25.41 -9.76
C ARG A 37 2.83 -25.85 -10.35
N THR A 38 3.92 -25.65 -9.62
CA THR A 38 5.23 -26.20 -9.95
C THR A 38 5.34 -27.63 -9.39
N PRO A 39 5.80 -28.62 -10.17
CA PRO A 39 5.80 -30.02 -9.76
C PRO A 39 7.14 -30.39 -9.13
N PHE A 40 7.31 -30.36 -7.81
CA PHE A 40 8.62 -30.73 -7.21
C PHE A 40 8.51 -31.39 -5.83
N THR A 41 8.41 -32.71 -5.76
CA THR A 41 8.63 -33.51 -4.54
C THR A 41 10.08 -34.01 -4.42
N CYS A 42 10.57 -34.16 -3.19
CA CYS A 42 11.83 -34.75 -2.71
C CYS A 42 13.16 -33.95 -2.88
N GLY A 43 13.60 -33.29 -1.80
CA GLY A 43 14.99 -32.85 -1.58
C GLY A 43 15.16 -31.46 -0.96
N GLU A 44 14.53 -31.15 0.17
CA GLU A 44 14.28 -29.77 0.64
C GLU A 44 15.52 -28.99 1.12
N HIS A 45 16.45 -29.61 1.85
CA HIS A 45 17.64 -28.89 2.35
C HIS A 45 18.64 -28.49 1.24
N ILE A 46 18.86 -29.35 0.24
CA ILE A 46 19.71 -29.05 -0.93
C ILE A 46 19.04 -27.99 -1.83
N ARG A 47 17.71 -27.95 -1.85
CA ARG A 47 16.91 -26.97 -2.63
C ARG A 47 16.97 -25.56 -2.03
N ARG A 48 16.84 -25.40 -0.71
CA ARG A 48 16.88 -24.08 -0.06
C ARG A 48 18.23 -23.37 -0.24
N GLY A 49 19.35 -24.10 -0.07
CA GLY A 49 20.69 -23.57 -0.37
C GLY A 49 20.86 -23.17 -1.84
N ARG A 50 20.23 -23.89 -2.77
CA ARG A 50 20.23 -23.57 -4.20
C ARG A 50 19.36 -22.36 -4.55
N VAL A 51 18.25 -22.12 -3.84
CA VAL A 51 17.40 -20.93 -4.03
C VAL A 51 18.08 -19.68 -3.47
N ALA A 52 18.65 -19.77 -2.26
CA ALA A 52 19.49 -18.73 -1.67
C ALA A 52 20.64 -18.32 -2.61
N ALA A 53 21.41 -19.29 -3.10
CA ALA A 53 22.50 -19.03 -4.06
C ALA A 53 22.01 -18.42 -5.38
N LYS A 54 20.80 -18.79 -5.86
CA LYS A 54 20.20 -18.17 -7.04
C LYS A 54 19.78 -16.72 -6.80
N LEU A 55 19.30 -16.37 -5.61
CA LEU A 55 19.00 -14.99 -5.25
C LEU A 55 20.29 -14.17 -5.14
N ASP A 56 21.32 -14.70 -4.48
CA ASP A 56 22.63 -14.04 -4.33
C ASP A 56 23.30 -13.78 -5.69
N ALA A 57 23.03 -14.65 -6.68
CA ALA A 57 23.47 -14.48 -8.06
C ALA A 57 22.78 -13.34 -8.82
N VAL A 58 21.78 -12.67 -8.24
CA VAL A 58 20.99 -11.62 -8.88
C VAL A 58 20.87 -10.36 -8.02
N ILE A 59 21.04 -10.47 -6.69
CA ILE A 59 21.10 -9.34 -5.78
C ILE A 59 22.38 -8.55 -6.01
N LEU A 60 22.25 -7.24 -6.25
CA LEU A 60 23.33 -6.30 -6.46
C LEU A 60 23.85 -5.78 -5.12
N THR A 61 25.16 -5.63 -4.98
CA THR A 61 25.75 -4.88 -3.85
C THR A 61 25.45 -3.38 -3.99
N SER A 62 25.63 -2.59 -2.93
CA SER A 62 25.44 -1.13 -3.01
C SER A 62 26.34 -0.48 -4.07
N THR A 63 27.57 -0.97 -4.22
CA THR A 63 28.53 -0.49 -5.23
C THR A 63 28.12 -0.89 -6.63
N GLU A 64 27.72 -2.16 -6.86
CA GLU A 64 27.21 -2.64 -8.14
C GLU A 64 25.98 -1.87 -8.57
N PHE A 65 25.05 -1.65 -7.64
CA PHE A 65 23.80 -0.94 -7.91
C PHE A 65 24.07 0.53 -8.24
N SER A 66 24.90 1.24 -7.47
CA SER A 66 25.29 2.63 -7.79
C SER A 66 25.96 2.75 -9.16
N ARG A 67 26.82 1.80 -9.53
CA ARG A 67 27.44 1.77 -10.87
C ARG A 67 26.44 1.51 -11.98
N LEU A 68 25.44 0.67 -11.75
CA LEU A 68 24.36 0.44 -12.71
C LEU A 68 23.52 1.71 -12.92
N VAL A 69 23.20 2.43 -11.83
CA VAL A 69 22.50 3.72 -11.90
C VAL A 69 23.32 4.74 -12.69
N GLU A 70 24.60 4.91 -12.35
CA GLU A 70 25.52 5.79 -13.10
C GLU A 70 25.56 5.42 -14.60
N HIS A 71 25.58 4.13 -14.91
CA HIS A 71 25.62 3.67 -16.29
C HIS A 71 24.33 3.99 -17.03
N ILE A 72 23.16 3.76 -16.43
CA ILE A 72 21.86 4.10 -17.04
C ILE A 72 21.73 5.61 -17.24
N CYS A 73 22.07 6.41 -16.24
CA CYS A 73 22.02 7.87 -16.35
C CYS A 73 23.01 8.42 -17.39
N SER A 74 24.10 7.71 -17.72
CA SER A 74 25.03 8.17 -18.75
C SER A 74 24.43 8.16 -20.16
N PHE A 75 23.30 7.48 -20.39
CA PHE A 75 22.55 7.54 -21.66
C PHE A 75 21.67 8.80 -21.78
N ALA A 76 21.35 9.48 -20.66
CA ALA A 76 20.66 10.78 -20.69
C ALA A 76 21.60 11.95 -20.98
N CYS A 77 22.92 11.73 -20.87
CA CYS A 77 23.91 12.76 -21.06
C CYS A 77 24.12 12.98 -22.56
N ASP A 78 23.41 13.97 -23.13
CA ASP A 78 23.79 14.56 -24.41
C ASP A 78 25.27 15.03 -24.31
N PRO A 79 26.14 14.75 -25.29
CA PRO A 79 27.46 15.36 -25.37
C PRO A 79 27.43 16.90 -25.20
N ASP A 80 26.35 17.58 -25.60
CA ASP A 80 26.17 19.04 -25.49
C ASP A 80 25.63 19.55 -24.14
N LEU A 81 25.30 18.65 -23.18
CA LEU A 81 24.89 19.07 -21.84
C LEU A 81 26.03 19.87 -21.16
N SER A 82 25.70 21.05 -20.62
CA SER A 82 26.68 21.95 -20.01
C SER A 82 27.46 21.27 -18.87
N LEU A 83 28.74 21.62 -18.74
CA LEU A 83 29.64 21.13 -17.68
C LEU A 83 29.08 21.33 -16.27
N TYR A 84 28.20 22.31 -16.09
CA TYR A 84 27.47 22.57 -14.84
C TYR A 84 26.47 21.45 -14.54
N LEU A 85 25.60 21.09 -15.49
CA LEU A 85 24.62 20.01 -15.28
C LEU A 85 25.30 18.65 -15.06
N LYS A 86 26.40 18.39 -15.77
CA LYS A 86 27.24 17.18 -15.58
C LYS A 86 27.90 17.12 -14.21
N ARG A 87 28.32 18.27 -13.65
CA ARG A 87 28.86 18.35 -12.27
C ARG A 87 27.76 18.24 -11.23
N GLU A 88 26.60 18.86 -11.47
CA GLU A 88 25.46 18.85 -10.57
C GLU A 88 24.85 17.45 -10.44
N ILE A 89 24.62 16.74 -11.56
CA ILE A 89 24.15 15.34 -11.56
C ILE A 89 25.12 14.44 -10.79
N LYS A 90 26.44 14.62 -10.96
CA LYS A 90 27.49 13.82 -10.31
C LYS A 90 27.71 14.17 -8.82
N GLN A 91 27.44 15.41 -8.41
CA GLN A 91 27.43 15.82 -7.00
C GLN A 91 26.13 15.42 -6.30
N ARG A 92 24.99 15.42 -7.00
CA ARG A 92 23.67 15.13 -6.43
C ARG A 92 23.30 13.65 -6.44
N THR A 93 23.82 12.83 -7.36
CA THR A 93 23.80 11.34 -7.22
C THR A 93 24.46 10.85 -5.93
N LYS A 94 25.34 11.66 -5.34
CA LYS A 94 25.97 11.40 -4.04
C LYS A 94 25.19 11.93 -2.83
N LYS A 95 24.14 12.74 -3.03
CA LYS A 95 23.44 13.47 -1.96
C LYS A 95 21.91 13.28 -1.93
N THR A 96 21.27 12.78 -2.98
CA THR A 96 19.80 12.85 -3.09
C THR A 96 19.21 11.54 -3.59
N GLY A 97 18.21 11.04 -2.86
CA GLY A 97 17.37 9.93 -3.29
C GLY A 97 16.55 10.24 -4.54
N ILE A 98 15.87 9.21 -5.05
CA ILE A 98 14.99 9.20 -6.24
C ILE A 98 13.97 10.35 -6.26
N VAL A 99 13.59 10.90 -5.10
CA VAL A 99 12.58 11.96 -4.98
C VAL A 99 13.08 13.34 -5.46
N GLU A 100 14.39 13.61 -5.39
CA GLU A 100 14.94 14.85 -5.99
C GLU A 100 15.10 14.71 -7.51
N ILE A 101 15.31 13.48 -7.99
CA ILE A 101 15.30 13.14 -9.42
C ILE A 101 13.88 13.39 -9.98
N ASP A 102 12.84 13.04 -9.22
CA ASP A 102 11.42 13.29 -9.54
C ASP A 102 11.11 14.78 -9.73
N ARG A 103 11.59 15.64 -8.80
CA ARG A 103 11.41 17.11 -8.89
C ARG A 103 12.24 17.79 -9.97
N MET A 104 13.36 17.20 -10.39
CA MET A 104 14.26 17.81 -11.39
C MET A 104 13.90 17.42 -12.84
N LEU A 105 13.12 16.35 -13.04
CA LEU A 105 12.80 15.82 -14.37
C LEU A 105 11.46 16.21 -14.93
N ASP A 106 10.59 16.79 -14.10
CA ASP A 106 9.37 17.45 -14.54
C ASP A 106 9.67 18.60 -15.53
N ALA A 107 10.94 18.99 -15.69
CA ALA A 107 11.36 20.02 -16.62
C ALA A 107 11.70 19.53 -18.05
N GLN A 108 12.28 18.34 -18.31
CA GLN A 108 12.69 17.96 -19.69
C GLN A 108 12.84 16.44 -19.95
N MET A 109 12.13 15.94 -20.98
CA MET A 109 12.35 14.64 -21.63
C MET A 109 13.82 14.45 -22.08
N THR A 110 14.61 13.54 -21.47
CA THR A 110 15.97 13.21 -21.99
C THR A 110 16.53 11.80 -21.70
N LEU A 111 15.88 10.89 -20.95
CA LEU A 111 16.38 9.50 -20.76
C LEU A 111 15.48 8.47 -21.46
N MET A 112 15.45 8.49 -22.79
CA MET A 112 14.78 7.46 -23.60
C MET A 112 15.82 6.47 -24.13
N LEU A 113 15.71 5.20 -23.72
CA LEU A 113 16.62 4.13 -24.09
C LEU A 113 16.07 3.36 -25.29
N SER A 114 16.84 3.28 -26.36
CA SER A 114 16.56 2.35 -27.45
C SER A 114 16.76 0.89 -26.99
N TYR A 115 16.29 -0.06 -27.79
CA TYR A 115 16.58 -1.46 -27.53
C TYR A 115 18.09 -1.78 -27.59
N GLU A 116 18.85 -1.09 -28.44
CA GLU A 116 20.30 -1.23 -28.52
C GLU A 116 21.00 -0.74 -27.24
N ASP A 117 20.56 0.40 -26.70
CA ASP A 117 21.04 0.92 -25.41
C ASP A 117 20.75 -0.08 -24.29
N TYR A 118 19.53 -0.63 -24.27
CA TYR A 118 19.13 -1.66 -23.31
C TYR A 118 19.95 -2.94 -23.43
N GLN A 119 20.24 -3.40 -24.65
CA GLN A 119 21.11 -4.55 -24.87
C GLN A 119 22.54 -4.28 -24.40
N SER A 120 23.05 -3.05 -24.60
CA SER A 120 24.37 -2.64 -24.12
C SER A 120 24.46 -2.68 -22.59
N LEU A 121 23.40 -2.21 -21.91
CA LEU A 121 23.23 -2.30 -20.46
C LEU A 121 23.20 -3.76 -19.98
N SER A 122 22.39 -4.59 -20.64
CA SER A 122 22.25 -6.02 -20.32
C SER A 122 23.57 -6.80 -20.43
N LYS A 123 24.35 -6.52 -21.49
CA LYS A 123 25.67 -7.11 -21.72
C LYS A 123 26.77 -6.53 -20.82
N GLY A 124 26.47 -5.49 -20.05
CA GLY A 124 27.45 -4.81 -19.19
C GLY A 124 28.67 -4.31 -19.96
N SER A 125 28.49 -3.87 -21.20
CA SER A 125 29.58 -3.56 -22.15
C SER A 125 30.49 -2.45 -21.65
N ARG A 126 29.94 -1.48 -20.89
CA ARG A 126 30.68 -0.34 -20.30
C ARG A 126 30.90 -0.45 -18.79
N CYS A 127 30.49 -1.54 -18.13
CA CYS A 127 30.73 -1.75 -16.71
C CYS A 127 32.05 -2.50 -16.48
N GLY A 128 32.99 -1.90 -15.76
CA GLY A 128 34.26 -2.53 -15.37
C GLY A 128 34.16 -3.60 -14.27
N ILE A 129 32.95 -3.89 -13.77
CA ILE A 129 32.70 -4.86 -12.70
C ILE A 129 32.15 -6.16 -13.33
N LEU A 130 32.95 -7.23 -13.29
CA LEU A 130 32.61 -8.53 -13.90
C LEU A 130 31.35 -9.17 -13.28
N SER A 131 31.17 -9.06 -11.97
CA SER A 131 29.99 -9.59 -11.27
C SER A 131 28.70 -8.87 -11.68
N LEU A 132 28.75 -7.54 -11.81
CA LEU A 132 27.64 -6.74 -12.31
C LEU A 132 27.26 -7.14 -13.74
N ARG A 133 28.24 -7.39 -14.62
CA ARG A 133 27.98 -7.87 -15.99
C ARG A 133 27.17 -9.17 -16.01
N ALA A 134 27.55 -10.16 -15.19
CA ALA A 134 26.82 -11.42 -15.11
C ALA A 134 25.38 -11.22 -14.59
N LYS A 135 25.23 -10.39 -13.56
CA LYS A 135 23.92 -10.07 -12.95
C LYS A 135 23.01 -9.29 -13.91
N SER A 136 23.55 -8.32 -14.63
CA SER A 136 22.80 -7.49 -15.58
C SER A 136 22.13 -8.31 -16.68
N GLY A 137 22.78 -9.35 -17.21
CA GLY A 137 22.19 -10.22 -18.22
C GLY A 137 20.93 -10.96 -17.73
N ILE A 138 20.89 -11.31 -16.44
CA ILE A 138 19.74 -11.96 -15.80
C ILE A 138 18.65 -10.93 -15.46
N LEU A 139 19.06 -9.74 -15.03
CA LEU A 139 18.16 -8.65 -14.62
C LEU A 139 17.52 -7.93 -15.81
N LEU A 140 18.18 -7.87 -16.96
CA LEU A 140 17.80 -7.05 -18.10
C LEU A 140 17.61 -7.91 -19.34
N THR A 141 16.64 -8.82 -19.30
CA THR A 141 16.34 -9.69 -20.45
C THR A 141 15.55 -8.96 -21.54
N ALA A 142 15.67 -9.43 -22.79
CA ALA A 142 14.91 -8.86 -23.90
C ALA A 142 13.39 -8.85 -23.66
N GLN A 143 12.87 -9.89 -22.98
CA GLN A 143 11.46 -9.97 -22.62
C GLN A 143 11.05 -8.83 -21.67
N ARG A 144 11.92 -8.44 -20.73
CA ARG A 144 11.64 -7.33 -19.80
C ARG A 144 11.56 -5.99 -20.52
N PHE A 145 12.40 -5.75 -21.53
CA PHE A 145 12.30 -4.53 -22.35
C PHE A 145 10.90 -4.34 -22.94
N LEU A 146 10.33 -5.40 -23.50
CA LEU A 146 9.00 -5.37 -24.12
C LEU A 146 7.85 -5.16 -23.12
N MET A 147 8.10 -5.33 -21.81
CA MET A 147 7.10 -5.09 -20.77
C MET A 147 7.00 -3.63 -20.35
N PHE A 148 8.00 -2.81 -20.65
CA PHE A 148 7.95 -1.39 -20.33
C PHE A 148 7.08 -0.64 -21.35
N PRO A 149 6.36 0.42 -20.92
CA PRO A 149 5.74 1.36 -21.84
C PRO A 149 6.78 1.92 -22.81
N GLN A 150 6.45 1.86 -24.10
CA GLN A 150 7.32 2.35 -25.17
C GLN A 150 6.73 3.62 -25.77
N ASP A 151 7.60 4.55 -26.18
CA ASP A 151 7.19 5.69 -27.00
C ASP A 151 6.88 5.28 -28.44
N THR A 152 6.51 6.26 -29.26
CA THR A 152 6.23 6.05 -30.70
C THR A 152 7.42 5.52 -31.50
N GLN A 153 8.63 5.58 -30.93
CA GLN A 153 9.88 5.09 -31.53
C GLN A 153 10.33 3.76 -30.92
N GLY A 154 9.52 3.13 -30.05
CA GLY A 154 9.87 1.86 -29.42
C GLY A 154 10.92 1.98 -28.30
N ARG A 155 11.17 3.20 -27.79
CA ARG A 155 12.13 3.45 -26.71
C ARG A 155 11.44 3.40 -25.36
N ILE A 156 12.16 3.01 -24.33
CA ILE A 156 11.66 2.95 -22.95
C ILE A 156 12.22 4.10 -22.13
N SER A 157 11.48 4.57 -21.14
CA SER A 157 12.01 5.51 -20.14
C SER A 157 13.04 4.80 -19.26
N GLY A 158 14.27 5.31 -19.21
CA GLY A 158 15.28 4.79 -18.29
C GLY A 158 14.93 5.01 -16.83
N TYR A 159 14.03 5.95 -16.51
CA TYR A 159 13.50 6.15 -15.15
C TYR A 159 12.62 4.99 -14.73
N MET A 160 11.71 4.55 -15.60
CA MET A 160 10.89 3.37 -15.36
C MET A 160 11.76 2.12 -15.16
N LEU A 161 12.87 2.03 -15.92
CA LEU A 161 13.84 0.95 -15.75
C LEU A 161 14.53 1.00 -14.38
N LEU A 162 14.96 2.17 -13.95
CA LEU A 162 15.58 2.38 -12.64
C LEU A 162 14.61 2.03 -11.51
N GLU A 163 13.39 2.55 -11.56
CA GLU A 163 12.34 2.25 -10.60
C GLU A 163 12.08 0.74 -10.52
N TYR A 164 11.95 0.09 -11.67
CA TYR A 164 11.81 -1.37 -11.74
C TYR A 164 12.98 -2.11 -11.08
N LEU A 165 14.22 -1.75 -11.42
CA LEU A 165 15.42 -2.39 -10.86
C LEU A 165 15.48 -2.20 -9.35
N HIS A 166 15.13 -1.01 -8.88
CA HIS A 166 15.04 -0.68 -7.47
C HIS A 166 14.03 -1.57 -6.73
N GLN A 167 12.80 -1.66 -7.23
CA GLN A 167 11.74 -2.49 -6.66
C GLN A 167 12.09 -3.98 -6.71
N LEU A 168 12.69 -4.43 -7.81
CA LEU A 168 13.15 -5.80 -7.96
C LEU A 168 14.25 -6.13 -6.94
N GLN A 169 15.26 -5.28 -6.82
CA GLN A 169 16.37 -5.51 -5.89
C GLN A 169 15.90 -5.50 -4.43
N LEU A 170 14.95 -4.64 -4.09
CA LEU A 170 14.27 -4.66 -2.80
C LEU A 170 13.54 -6.01 -2.57
N SER A 171 12.70 -6.43 -3.52
CA SER A 171 11.94 -7.68 -3.42
C SER A 171 12.83 -8.91 -3.28
N LEU A 172 13.95 -8.96 -4.04
CA LEU A 172 14.93 -10.05 -3.96
C LEU A 172 15.63 -10.08 -2.60
N ARG A 173 16.03 -8.92 -2.05
CA ARG A 173 16.65 -8.84 -0.73
C ARG A 173 15.67 -9.26 0.37
N ILE A 174 14.41 -8.83 0.29
CA ILE A 174 13.35 -9.26 1.21
C ILE A 174 13.17 -10.77 1.14
N ALA A 175 13.04 -11.35 -0.07
CA ALA A 175 12.92 -12.78 -0.25
C ALA A 175 14.12 -13.52 0.35
N ARG A 176 15.34 -13.03 0.10
CA ARG A 176 16.58 -13.63 0.61
C ARG A 176 16.66 -13.59 2.13
N PHE A 177 16.31 -12.45 2.71
CA PHE A 177 16.28 -12.21 4.16
C PHE A 177 15.26 -13.14 4.84
N VAL A 178 14.03 -13.23 4.31
CA VAL A 178 13.01 -14.14 4.86
C VAL A 178 13.44 -15.61 4.70
N LEU A 179 14.01 -16.00 3.55
CA LEU A 179 14.46 -17.38 3.32
C LEU A 179 15.58 -17.82 4.27
N GLU A 180 16.56 -16.96 4.51
CA GLU A 180 17.62 -17.22 5.49
C GLU A 180 17.02 -17.51 6.87
N ARG A 181 16.01 -16.74 7.26
CA ARG A 181 15.34 -16.88 8.55
C ARG A 181 14.47 -18.14 8.64
N VAL A 182 13.74 -18.48 7.57
CA VAL A 182 13.02 -19.77 7.45
C VAL A 182 13.97 -20.95 7.58
N THR A 183 15.19 -20.87 7.04
CA THR A 183 16.16 -21.96 7.16
C THR A 183 16.67 -22.17 8.59
N HIS A 184 16.67 -21.13 9.43
CA HIS A 184 17.11 -21.22 10.83
C HIS A 184 16.06 -21.85 11.77
N GLU A 185 14.76 -21.71 11.47
CA GLU A 185 13.68 -22.22 12.33
C GLU A 185 13.33 -23.69 12.13
N GLY A 186 13.95 -24.38 11.17
CA GLY A 186 13.75 -25.83 10.96
C GLY A 186 12.33 -26.22 10.53
N SER A 187 11.50 -25.29 10.08
CA SER A 187 10.14 -25.56 9.62
C SER A 187 10.14 -26.40 8.33
N ASP A 188 9.51 -27.58 8.43
CA ASP A 188 9.25 -28.55 7.35
C ASP A 188 8.16 -28.05 6.38
N LYS A 189 7.43 -26.97 6.74
CA LYS A 189 6.47 -26.32 5.85
C LYS A 189 7.21 -25.32 4.97
N ASP A 190 7.56 -25.77 3.77
CA ASP A 190 8.20 -24.95 2.75
C ASP A 190 7.49 -23.58 2.60
N GLU A 191 8.27 -22.52 2.78
CA GLU A 191 7.95 -21.12 2.43
C GLU A 191 7.03 -20.33 3.36
N VAL A 192 6.71 -20.85 4.55
CA VAL A 192 5.80 -20.18 5.49
C VAL A 192 6.38 -20.06 6.90
N LEU A 193 6.30 -18.87 7.49
CA LEU A 193 6.73 -18.57 8.87
C LEU A 193 5.52 -18.36 9.79
N SER A 194 5.71 -18.70 11.08
CA SER A 194 4.72 -18.46 12.13
C SER A 194 4.60 -16.95 12.47
N GLU A 195 3.53 -16.57 13.17
CA GLU A 195 3.40 -15.20 13.70
C GLU A 195 4.59 -14.83 14.60
N GLN A 196 4.95 -15.73 15.53
CA GLN A 196 6.04 -15.50 16.48
C GLN A 196 7.39 -15.31 15.77
N ALA A 197 7.64 -16.11 14.73
CA ALA A 197 8.83 -16.00 13.89
C ALA A 197 8.95 -14.62 13.24
N TYR A 198 7.86 -14.12 12.65
CA TYR A 198 7.83 -12.78 12.07
C TYR A 198 7.97 -11.69 13.12
N MET A 199 7.41 -11.86 14.32
CA MET A 199 7.58 -10.90 15.41
C MET A 199 9.05 -10.79 15.82
N THR A 200 9.71 -11.92 16.07
CA THR A 200 11.14 -11.96 16.37
C THR A 200 11.96 -11.32 15.25
N LEU A 201 11.64 -11.66 13.99
CA LEU A 201 12.30 -11.11 12.82
C LEU A 201 12.20 -9.57 12.75
N ILE A 202 10.99 -9.04 12.91
CA ILE A 202 10.71 -7.60 12.83
C ILE A 202 11.45 -6.88 13.96
N THR A 203 11.36 -7.38 15.20
CA THR A 203 12.08 -6.83 16.34
C THR A 203 13.59 -6.80 16.10
N GLU A 204 14.21 -7.91 15.73
CA GLU A 204 15.66 -7.94 15.47
C GLU A 204 16.08 -6.99 14.35
N THR A 205 15.27 -6.87 13.29
CA THR A 205 15.53 -5.95 12.19
C THR A 205 15.50 -4.49 12.68
N ILE A 206 14.52 -4.13 13.52
CA ILE A 206 14.41 -2.80 14.12
C ILE A 206 15.62 -2.53 15.03
N GLN A 207 16.06 -3.51 15.82
CA GLN A 207 17.20 -3.37 16.73
C GLN A 207 18.50 -3.03 15.99
N VAL A 208 18.77 -3.69 14.85
CA VAL A 208 19.94 -3.38 14.00
C VAL A 208 19.88 -1.95 13.46
N SER A 209 18.68 -1.46 13.18
CA SER A 209 18.45 -0.14 12.57
C SER A 209 18.12 0.96 13.59
N ARG A 210 18.26 0.69 14.89
CA ARG A 210 17.85 1.57 16.00
C ARG A 210 18.61 2.90 16.03
N GLN A 211 19.93 2.88 15.92
CA GLN A 211 20.77 4.08 15.94
C GLN A 211 20.43 5.07 14.82
N PRO A 212 20.44 4.65 13.53
CA PRO A 212 20.17 5.59 12.45
C PRO A 212 18.69 6.00 12.35
N LEU A 213 17.78 5.40 13.14
CA LEU A 213 16.39 5.82 13.29
C LEU A 213 16.15 6.66 14.56
N GLU A 214 17.21 7.01 15.31
CA GLU A 214 17.12 7.80 16.55
C GLU A 214 16.17 7.18 17.60
N LEU A 215 16.10 5.85 17.64
CA LEU A 215 15.26 5.09 18.59
C LEU A 215 16.00 4.76 19.90
N GLN A 216 17.22 5.27 20.09
CA GLN A 216 18.09 4.91 21.21
C GLN A 216 17.73 5.63 22.52
N ASP A 217 17.25 6.86 22.42
CA ASP A 217 17.08 7.76 23.57
C ASP A 217 15.74 7.56 24.30
N ASP A 218 14.85 6.72 23.77
CA ASP A 218 13.47 6.55 24.25
C ASP A 218 13.09 5.05 24.22
N THR A 219 13.47 4.34 25.29
CA THR A 219 13.24 2.89 25.42
C THR A 219 11.76 2.54 25.49
N ASP A 220 10.95 3.42 26.06
CA ASP A 220 9.51 3.22 26.19
C ASP A 220 8.86 3.32 24.81
N PHE A 221 9.19 4.36 24.04
CA PHE A 221 8.71 4.49 22.66
C PHE A 221 9.18 3.34 21.77
N GLN A 222 10.38 2.80 21.99
CA GLN A 222 10.87 1.69 21.20
C GLN A 222 9.94 0.47 21.26
N GLN A 223 9.42 0.11 22.43
CA GLN A 223 8.49 -1.02 22.57
C GLN A 223 7.20 -0.77 21.77
N TYR A 224 6.67 0.45 21.84
CA TYR A 224 5.52 0.86 21.03
C TYR A 224 5.84 0.84 19.53
N TYR A 225 7.04 1.29 19.14
CA TYR A 225 7.48 1.29 17.75
C TYR A 225 7.52 -0.11 17.17
N GLU A 226 8.14 -1.06 17.88
CA GLU A 226 8.20 -2.47 17.48
C GLU A 226 6.80 -3.06 17.35
N LEU A 227 5.94 -2.86 18.35
CA LEU A 227 4.57 -3.36 18.36
C LEU A 227 3.73 -2.79 17.20
N ILE A 228 3.77 -1.48 16.96
CA ILE A 228 2.98 -0.86 15.89
C ILE A 228 3.49 -1.34 14.52
N CYS A 229 4.81 -1.38 14.30
CA CYS A 229 5.39 -1.87 13.04
C CYS A 229 4.98 -3.32 12.77
N ALA A 230 5.08 -4.17 13.80
CA ALA A 230 4.62 -5.55 13.77
C ALA A 230 3.16 -5.67 13.31
N ARG A 231 2.25 -4.91 13.94
CA ARG A 231 0.83 -4.91 13.61
C ARG A 231 0.55 -4.37 12.20
N MET A 232 1.22 -3.29 11.79
CA MET A 232 1.12 -2.73 10.44
C MET A 232 1.51 -3.73 9.34
N LEU A 233 2.45 -4.62 9.62
CA LEU A 233 2.91 -5.64 8.69
C LEU A 233 2.01 -6.88 8.67
N LEU A 234 1.55 -7.34 9.84
CA LEU A 234 0.85 -8.63 9.95
C LEU A 234 -0.69 -8.52 9.83
N LEU A 235 -1.32 -7.46 10.33
CA LEU A 235 -2.79 -7.31 10.30
C LEU A 235 -3.40 -7.45 8.90
N PRO A 236 -2.84 -6.86 7.82
CA PRO A 236 -3.42 -6.97 6.48
C PRO A 236 -3.52 -8.41 5.96
N HIS A 237 -2.73 -9.33 6.50
CA HIS A 237 -2.73 -10.74 6.13
C HIS A 237 -3.65 -11.59 7.03
N GLY A 238 -4.31 -10.99 8.02
CA GLY A 238 -5.26 -11.63 8.92
C GLY A 238 -4.58 -12.49 9.99
N LEU A 239 -4.55 -12.02 11.23
CA LEU A 239 -3.86 -12.70 12.34
C LEU A 239 -4.28 -14.16 12.53
N GLN A 240 -5.57 -14.46 12.43
CA GLN A 240 -6.05 -15.85 12.53
C GLN A 240 -5.55 -16.73 11.38
N GLN A 241 -5.40 -16.18 10.17
CA GLN A 241 -4.83 -16.92 9.04
C GLN A 241 -3.34 -17.17 9.27
N ILE A 242 -2.60 -16.19 9.80
CA ILE A 242 -1.19 -16.35 10.14
C ILE A 242 -1.02 -17.38 11.27
N ARG A 243 -1.87 -17.38 12.30
CA ARG A 243 -1.80 -18.36 13.40
C ARG A 243 -2.06 -19.79 12.93
N THR A 244 -2.96 -19.96 11.97
CA THR A 244 -3.37 -21.29 11.47
C THR A 244 -2.49 -21.82 10.35
N HIS A 245 -2.09 -20.94 9.43
CA HIS A 245 -1.41 -21.32 8.20
C HIS A 245 -0.02 -20.72 8.06
N GLY A 246 0.32 -19.71 8.87
CA GLY A 246 1.51 -18.88 8.73
C GLY A 246 1.43 -17.90 7.56
N LEU A 247 2.46 -17.09 7.40
CA LEU A 247 2.59 -16.12 6.32
C LEU A 247 3.69 -16.54 5.33
N SER A 248 3.35 -16.59 4.05
CA SER A 248 4.27 -17.05 3.00
C SER A 248 5.24 -15.97 2.51
N ILE A 249 6.39 -16.39 2.00
CA ILE A 249 7.36 -15.49 1.35
C ILE A 249 6.72 -14.71 0.20
N HIS A 250 5.87 -15.35 -0.61
CA HIS A 250 5.12 -14.68 -1.67
C HIS A 250 4.32 -13.51 -1.11
N GLN A 251 3.53 -13.73 -0.05
CA GLN A 251 2.68 -12.69 0.52
C GLN A 251 3.52 -11.51 1.00
N VAL A 252 4.69 -11.77 1.62
CA VAL A 252 5.64 -10.75 2.04
C VAL A 252 6.18 -9.94 0.87
N VAL A 253 6.73 -10.58 -0.17
CA VAL A 253 7.38 -9.85 -1.27
C VAL A 253 6.38 -9.12 -2.17
N THR A 254 5.11 -9.53 -2.19
CA THR A 254 4.04 -8.79 -2.90
C THR A 254 3.42 -7.67 -2.07
N CYS A 255 3.69 -7.61 -0.77
CA CYS A 255 3.09 -6.63 0.11
C CYS A 255 3.92 -5.35 0.14
N SER A 256 3.31 -4.24 -0.28
CA SER A 256 3.95 -2.92 -0.32
C SER A 256 4.42 -2.46 1.06
N ARG A 257 3.70 -2.81 2.13
CA ARG A 257 4.08 -2.45 3.51
C ARG A 257 5.39 -3.11 3.93
N PHE A 258 5.61 -4.37 3.59
CA PHE A 258 6.91 -5.02 3.83
C PHE A 258 8.02 -4.36 3.02
N ALA A 259 7.77 -4.04 1.75
CA ALA A 259 8.73 -3.31 0.93
C ALA A 259 9.11 -1.96 1.55
N GLU A 260 8.12 -1.21 2.03
CA GLU A 260 8.32 0.09 2.68
C GLU A 260 9.08 -0.02 4.02
N PHE A 261 8.75 -1.01 4.85
CA PHE A 261 9.46 -1.31 6.08
C PHE A 261 10.93 -1.66 5.82
N PHE A 262 11.21 -2.62 4.94
CA PHE A 262 12.59 -3.04 4.67
C PHE A 262 13.42 -1.96 3.98
N ARG A 263 12.79 -1.08 3.19
CA ARG A 263 13.44 0.12 2.63
C ARG A 263 13.93 1.06 3.73
N LEU A 264 13.15 1.23 4.80
CA LEU A 264 13.56 2.03 5.96
C LEU A 264 14.68 1.33 6.74
N MET A 265 14.58 0.01 6.91
CA MET A 265 15.54 -0.75 7.72
C MET A 265 16.91 -0.89 7.06
N ASP A 266 17.00 -0.97 5.74
CA ASP A 266 18.28 -1.07 5.01
C ASP A 266 18.93 0.30 4.79
N GLY A 267 20.13 0.52 5.34
CA GLY A 267 20.85 1.79 5.23
C GLY A 267 21.17 2.21 3.78
N SER A 268 21.47 1.26 2.90
CA SER A 268 21.79 1.55 1.49
C SER A 268 20.57 1.99 0.68
N LEU A 269 19.37 1.62 1.15
CA LEU A 269 18.10 2.05 0.57
C LEU A 269 17.61 3.33 1.23
N ARG A 270 17.79 3.49 2.54
CA ARG A 270 17.41 4.70 3.28
C ARG A 270 17.98 5.97 2.67
N GLU A 271 19.23 5.96 2.23
CA GLU A 271 19.88 7.08 1.55
C GLU A 271 19.26 7.42 0.18
N ARG A 272 18.52 6.48 -0.42
CA ARG A 272 18.06 6.55 -1.82
C ARG A 272 16.59 6.91 -1.99
N TYR A 273 15.79 6.94 -0.93
CA TYR A 273 14.36 7.29 -1.04
C TYR A 273 13.97 8.34 0.01
N ASP A 274 12.86 9.02 -0.22
CA ASP A 274 12.30 9.92 0.78
C ASP A 274 11.81 9.10 1.99
N MET A 275 12.44 9.34 3.13
CA MET A 275 12.14 8.67 4.39
C MET A 275 11.01 9.34 5.16
N GLN A 276 10.72 10.62 4.90
CA GLN A 276 9.71 11.36 5.65
C GLN A 276 8.28 10.96 5.21
N SER A 277 8.12 10.52 3.96
CA SER A 277 6.87 9.93 3.46
C SER A 277 6.64 8.49 3.93
N ASN A 278 7.67 7.78 4.39
CA ASN A 278 7.59 6.37 4.77
C ASN A 278 6.66 6.14 5.99
N ALA A 279 5.68 5.25 5.85
CA ALA A 279 4.68 4.90 6.87
C ALA A 279 5.28 4.41 8.19
N PHE A 280 6.46 3.77 8.15
CA PHE A 280 7.17 3.23 9.30
C PHE A 280 8.16 4.22 9.92
N HIS A 281 8.27 5.44 9.41
CA HIS A 281 9.14 6.45 9.99
C HIS A 281 8.76 6.71 11.46
N PRO A 282 9.73 6.82 12.40
CA PRO A 282 9.46 7.02 13.82
C PRO A 282 8.45 8.14 14.12
N THR A 283 8.53 9.27 13.42
CA THR A 283 7.56 10.37 13.56
C THR A 283 6.11 9.96 13.28
N ARG A 284 5.86 9.13 12.26
CA ARG A 284 4.51 8.66 11.92
C ARG A 284 3.99 7.68 12.96
N ILE A 285 4.85 6.76 13.40
CA ILE A 285 4.52 5.79 14.45
C ILE A 285 4.27 6.49 15.79
N ARG A 286 5.07 7.51 16.14
CA ARG A 286 4.82 8.39 17.30
C ARG A 286 3.45 9.06 17.20
N ASN A 287 3.01 9.45 16.00
CA ASN A 287 1.70 10.06 15.83
C ASN A 287 0.55 9.07 16.09
N VAL A 288 0.67 7.79 15.69
CA VAL A 288 -0.32 6.75 16.01
C VAL A 288 -0.44 6.57 17.53
N HIS A 289 0.68 6.55 18.24
CA HIS A 289 0.68 6.50 19.70
C HIS A 289 0.09 7.79 20.32
N ARG A 290 0.42 8.97 19.78
CA ARG A 290 -0.13 10.25 20.24
C ARG A 290 -1.64 10.34 20.05
N GLN A 291 -2.19 9.70 19.00
CA GLN A 291 -3.63 9.62 18.78
C GLN A 291 -4.33 8.89 19.93
N TYR A 292 -3.77 7.75 20.36
CA TYR A 292 -4.26 7.01 21.53
C TYR A 292 -4.27 7.89 22.77
N LEU A 293 -3.15 8.53 23.10
CA LEU A 293 -3.00 9.38 24.29
C LEU A 293 -3.95 10.60 24.30
N GLN A 294 -4.46 11.04 23.14
CA GLN A 294 -5.44 12.13 23.08
C GLN A 294 -6.90 11.65 23.17
N LEU A 295 -7.12 10.35 22.95
CA LEU A 295 -8.41 9.70 23.14
C LEU A 295 -8.58 9.28 24.60
N ASP A 296 -7.56 8.71 25.22
CA ASP A 296 -7.50 8.35 26.65
C ASP A 296 -7.41 9.64 27.50
N ARG A 297 -8.58 10.18 27.90
CA ARG A 297 -8.70 11.48 28.56
C ARG A 297 -8.45 11.39 30.04
N ASP A 298 -8.81 10.27 30.66
CA ASP A 298 -8.67 10.04 32.08
C ASP A 298 -7.29 9.49 32.47
N GLY A 299 -6.45 9.13 31.49
CA GLY A 299 -5.10 8.58 31.72
C GLY A 299 -5.15 7.13 32.21
N ASN A 300 -6.29 6.50 31.95
CA ASN A 300 -6.68 5.13 32.00
C ASN A 300 -5.67 4.02 31.73
N GLY A 301 -5.02 4.15 30.58
CA GLY A 301 -4.46 3.01 29.86
C GLY A 301 -5.51 2.20 29.07
N MET A 302 -6.79 2.62 29.05
CA MET A 302 -7.88 2.03 28.26
C MET A 302 -8.73 3.13 27.61
N LEU A 303 -9.60 2.74 26.66
CA LEU A 303 -10.55 3.63 26.00
C LEU A 303 -11.98 3.19 26.25
N SER A 304 -12.78 4.10 26.78
CA SER A 304 -14.23 3.99 26.83
C SER A 304 -14.88 4.17 25.45
N MET A 305 -16.14 3.75 25.31
CA MET A 305 -16.93 4.02 24.08
C MET A 305 -17.01 5.52 23.78
N THR A 306 -17.15 6.35 24.82
CA THR A 306 -17.23 7.81 24.68
C THR A 306 -15.94 8.42 24.17
N GLU A 307 -14.79 7.91 24.58
CA GLU A 307 -13.49 8.38 24.09
C GLU A 307 -13.26 7.95 22.65
N LEU A 308 -13.62 6.71 22.29
CA LEU A 308 -13.49 6.24 20.91
C LEU A 308 -14.43 6.98 19.95
N GLN A 309 -15.58 7.50 20.40
CA GLN A 309 -16.45 8.37 19.57
C GLN A 309 -15.77 9.67 19.12
N ASP A 310 -14.64 10.06 19.72
CA ASP A 310 -13.81 11.19 19.28
C ASP A 310 -12.65 10.80 18.37
N TYR A 311 -12.57 9.52 17.98
CA TYR A 311 -11.63 9.05 16.97
C TYR A 311 -11.74 9.93 15.71
N GLY A 312 -10.60 10.41 15.21
CA GLY A 312 -10.53 11.30 14.05
C GLY A 312 -10.82 12.79 14.32
N LYS A 313 -11.26 13.16 15.53
CA LYS A 313 -11.55 14.57 15.92
C LYS A 313 -10.43 15.23 16.72
N LYS A 314 -9.49 14.44 17.27
CA LYS A 314 -8.37 14.96 18.06
C LYS A 314 -7.24 15.51 17.18
N ARG A 315 -6.43 16.41 17.72
CA ARG A 315 -5.34 17.11 16.99
C ARG A 315 -4.25 16.19 16.44
N ALA A 316 -4.08 15.00 17.00
CA ALA A 316 -3.13 14.01 16.49
C ALA A 316 -3.65 13.29 15.23
N PHE A 317 -4.94 13.31 14.97
CA PHE A 317 -5.49 12.87 13.68
C PHE A 317 -5.36 13.98 12.64
N ASN A 318 -5.55 15.23 13.06
CA ASN A 318 -5.60 16.40 12.19
C ASN A 318 -4.87 17.59 12.81
N PRO A 319 -3.76 18.06 12.21
CA PRO A 319 -3.13 19.32 12.60
C PRO A 319 -4.12 20.49 12.52
N THR A 320 -3.94 21.48 13.40
CA THR A 320 -4.87 22.60 13.64
C THR A 320 -5.41 23.23 12.35
N GLY A 321 -6.74 23.34 12.25
CA GLY A 321 -7.43 23.98 11.11
C GLY A 321 -7.96 23.02 10.04
N SER A 322 -7.73 21.71 10.19
CA SER A 322 -8.27 20.70 9.26
C SER A 322 -9.58 20.11 9.78
N GLU A 323 -10.45 19.68 8.87
CA GLU A 323 -11.70 18.99 9.21
C GLU A 323 -11.43 17.63 9.89
N PRO A 324 -12.35 17.12 10.72
CA PRO A 324 -12.26 15.78 11.28
C PRO A 324 -12.05 14.73 10.19
N THR A 325 -11.18 13.74 10.43
CA THR A 325 -10.97 12.63 9.50
C THR A 325 -12.09 11.60 9.60
N HIS A 326 -12.78 11.58 10.74
CA HIS A 326 -13.84 10.65 11.08
C HIS A 326 -14.84 11.34 12.00
N ASP A 327 -16.10 10.98 11.84
CA ASP A 327 -17.15 11.18 12.84
C ASP A 327 -18.01 9.91 12.92
N LEU A 328 -17.51 8.97 13.73
CA LEU A 328 -18.07 7.63 13.86
C LEU A 328 -19.49 7.66 14.44
N THR A 329 -20.36 6.81 13.89
CA THR A 329 -21.72 6.62 14.37
C THR A 329 -21.75 5.86 15.70
N GLY A 330 -22.75 6.13 16.53
CA GLY A 330 -22.91 5.47 17.83
C GLY A 330 -23.10 3.96 17.67
N ALA A 331 -23.95 3.55 16.74
CA ALA A 331 -24.19 2.14 16.43
C ALA A 331 -22.89 1.40 16.03
N PHE A 332 -22.05 2.02 15.21
CA PHE A 332 -20.76 1.42 14.84
C PHE A 332 -19.85 1.24 16.06
N VAL A 333 -19.66 2.29 16.87
CA VAL A 333 -18.80 2.20 18.06
C VAL A 333 -19.31 1.14 19.03
N THR A 334 -20.62 1.07 19.27
CA THR A 334 -21.21 0.03 20.12
C THR A 334 -20.89 -1.38 19.61
N GLN A 335 -21.02 -1.62 18.30
CA GLN A 335 -20.74 -2.94 17.73
C GLN A 335 -19.23 -3.25 17.67
N VAL A 336 -18.36 -2.25 17.54
CA VAL A 336 -16.91 -2.44 17.67
C VAL A 336 -16.57 -3.00 19.05
N PHE A 337 -17.10 -2.41 20.13
CA PHE A 337 -16.85 -2.88 21.50
C PHE A 337 -17.46 -4.26 21.80
N ALA A 338 -18.47 -4.68 21.03
CA ALA A 338 -19.01 -6.04 21.10
C ALA A 338 -18.13 -7.07 20.35
N GLU A 339 -17.38 -6.65 19.33
CA GLU A 339 -16.57 -7.52 18.50
C GLU A 339 -15.11 -7.64 18.98
N VAL A 340 -14.53 -6.56 19.53
CA VAL A 340 -13.14 -6.55 19.98
C VAL A 340 -12.99 -6.97 21.44
N PRO A 341 -11.81 -7.45 21.87
CA PRO A 341 -11.53 -7.68 23.29
C PRO A 341 -11.71 -6.39 24.10
N THR A 342 -12.49 -6.47 25.18
CA THR A 342 -12.69 -5.38 26.14
C THR A 342 -12.50 -5.88 27.56
N PHE A 343 -12.03 -4.99 28.44
CA PHE A 343 -11.88 -5.25 29.87
C PHE A 343 -12.68 -4.18 30.60
N ASN A 344 -13.64 -4.59 31.44
CA ASN A 344 -14.58 -3.69 32.11
C ASN A 344 -15.31 -2.73 31.16
N HIS A 345 -15.66 -3.21 29.95
CA HIS A 345 -16.29 -2.42 28.88
C HIS A 345 -15.37 -1.36 28.24
N GLU A 346 -14.06 -1.42 28.49
CA GLU A 346 -13.07 -0.53 27.88
C GLU A 346 -12.13 -1.30 26.96
N MET A 347 -11.64 -0.61 25.92
CA MET A 347 -10.74 -1.14 24.90
C MET A 347 -9.29 -0.89 25.32
N ASP A 348 -8.46 -1.93 25.34
CA ASP A 348 -7.03 -1.77 25.66
C ASP A 348 -6.23 -1.19 24.48
N TYR A 349 -4.96 -0.86 24.73
CA TYR A 349 -4.07 -0.32 23.70
C TYR A 349 -3.91 -1.25 22.49
N HIS A 350 -3.87 -2.57 22.70
CA HIS A 350 -3.73 -3.54 21.61
C HIS A 350 -4.95 -3.58 20.69
N ALA A 351 -6.15 -3.60 21.28
CA ALA A 351 -7.41 -3.53 20.54
C ALA A 351 -7.56 -2.19 19.81
N TYR A 352 -7.13 -1.08 20.42
CA TYR A 352 -7.07 0.21 19.73
C TYR A 352 -6.11 0.18 18.53
N LEU A 353 -4.92 -0.41 18.67
CA LEU A 353 -3.97 -0.52 17.57
C LEU A 353 -4.53 -1.34 16.41
N ASP A 354 -5.15 -2.48 16.70
CA ASP A 354 -5.80 -3.28 15.66
C ASP A 354 -6.92 -2.47 15.00
N PHE A 355 -7.77 -1.82 15.79
CA PHE A 355 -8.85 -0.94 15.30
C PHE A 355 -8.32 0.17 14.38
N THR A 356 -7.37 0.99 14.83
CA THR A 356 -6.89 2.16 14.06
C THR A 356 -6.17 1.74 12.77
N LEU A 357 -5.45 0.62 12.79
CA LEU A 357 -4.76 0.09 11.62
C LEU A 357 -5.73 -0.52 10.61
N LEU A 358 -6.80 -1.18 11.06
CA LEU A 358 -7.85 -1.70 10.17
C LEU A 358 -8.75 -0.58 9.62
N MET A 359 -9.00 0.48 10.41
CA MET A 359 -9.73 1.67 9.98
C MET A 359 -9.02 2.43 8.86
N SER A 360 -7.69 2.43 8.85
CA SER A 360 -6.84 3.09 7.84
C SER A 360 -6.49 2.20 6.64
N ASP A 361 -6.92 0.92 6.64
CA ASP A 361 -6.67 -0.02 5.57
C ASP A 361 -7.89 -0.20 4.66
N ASN A 362 -7.80 0.39 3.48
CA ASN A 362 -8.84 0.36 2.45
C ASN A 362 -8.55 -0.65 1.31
N VAL A 363 -7.59 -1.55 1.51
CA VAL A 363 -7.15 -2.51 0.47
C VAL A 363 -7.26 -3.95 0.94
N SER A 364 -6.92 -4.23 2.21
CA SER A 364 -6.77 -5.62 2.63
C SER A 364 -8.11 -6.32 2.88
N PRO A 365 -8.23 -7.61 2.51
CA PRO A 365 -9.38 -8.42 2.87
C PRO A 365 -9.60 -8.54 4.38
N ALA A 366 -8.54 -8.42 5.18
CA ALA A 366 -8.60 -8.48 6.64
C ALA A 366 -9.34 -7.28 7.22
N ALA A 367 -9.05 -6.06 6.73
CA ALA A 367 -9.76 -4.86 7.13
C ALA A 367 -11.24 -4.89 6.73
N LEU A 368 -11.57 -5.31 5.51
CA LEU A 368 -12.97 -5.47 5.11
C LEU A 368 -13.71 -6.51 5.98
N ARG A 369 -13.01 -7.58 6.39
CA ARG A 369 -13.57 -8.60 7.28
C ARG A 369 -13.81 -8.08 8.70
N PHE A 370 -12.97 -7.19 9.20
CA PHE A 370 -13.20 -6.52 10.48
C PHE A 370 -14.53 -5.74 10.44
N PHE A 371 -14.72 -4.88 9.44
CA PHE A 371 -15.99 -4.17 9.27
C PHE A 371 -17.17 -5.14 9.11
N TRP A 372 -17.00 -6.20 8.33
CA TRP A 372 -18.04 -7.21 8.16
C TRP A 372 -18.47 -7.82 9.48
N ASN A 373 -17.51 -8.22 10.32
CA ASN A 373 -17.82 -8.83 11.60
C ASN A 373 -18.58 -7.88 12.54
N VAL A 374 -18.28 -6.59 12.48
CA VAL A 374 -18.98 -5.53 13.22
C VAL A 374 -20.39 -5.30 12.68
N LEU A 375 -20.56 -5.29 11.35
CA LEU A 375 -21.85 -5.04 10.70
C LEU A 375 -22.80 -6.24 10.77
N ASP A 376 -22.30 -7.46 10.60
CA ASP A 376 -23.05 -8.71 10.76
C ASP A 376 -23.09 -9.12 12.24
N PHE A 377 -23.60 -8.23 13.09
CA PHE A 377 -23.60 -8.43 14.55
C PHE A 377 -24.47 -9.60 15.00
N HIS A 378 -25.46 -10.00 14.19
CA HIS A 378 -26.25 -11.22 14.39
C HIS A 378 -25.56 -12.50 13.91
N LYS A 379 -24.39 -12.41 13.26
CA LYS A 379 -23.61 -13.52 12.71
C LYS A 379 -24.43 -14.41 11.77
N GLN A 380 -25.32 -13.80 10.99
CA GLN A 380 -26.22 -14.53 10.08
C GLN A 380 -25.62 -14.73 8.68
N GLY A 381 -24.48 -14.08 8.38
CA GLY A 381 -23.77 -14.21 7.11
C GLY A 381 -24.27 -13.29 6.00
N PHE A 382 -25.22 -12.39 6.31
CA PHE A 382 -25.72 -11.37 5.38
C PHE A 382 -26.24 -10.13 6.12
N LEU A 383 -26.18 -8.97 5.46
CA LEU A 383 -26.83 -7.73 5.89
C LEU A 383 -28.14 -7.60 5.12
N ASP A 384 -29.26 -7.66 5.84
CA ASP A 384 -30.58 -7.35 5.31
C ASP A 384 -30.98 -5.90 5.61
N ALA A 385 -32.18 -5.52 5.18
CA ALA A 385 -32.72 -4.19 5.42
C ALA A 385 -32.76 -3.83 6.91
N PHE A 386 -33.11 -4.77 7.79
CA PHE A 386 -33.18 -4.52 9.23
C PHE A 386 -31.80 -4.21 9.82
N THR A 387 -30.80 -5.06 9.51
CA THR A 387 -29.43 -4.91 9.98
C THR A 387 -28.81 -3.61 9.47
N LEU A 388 -29.06 -3.27 8.20
CA LEU A 388 -28.53 -2.06 7.61
C LEU A 388 -29.22 -0.80 8.17
N ASP A 389 -30.55 -0.82 8.32
CA ASP A 389 -31.32 0.29 8.88
C ASP A 389 -30.86 0.64 10.31
N PHE A 390 -30.39 -0.34 11.10
CA PHE A 390 -29.82 -0.09 12.44
C PHE A 390 -28.63 0.89 12.37
N PHE A 391 -27.66 0.65 11.48
CA PHE A 391 -26.51 1.55 11.30
C PHE A 391 -26.90 2.86 10.62
N LEU A 392 -27.74 2.80 9.59
CA LEU A 392 -28.17 3.99 8.84
C LEU A 392 -28.97 4.97 9.70
N ARG A 393 -29.75 4.49 10.69
CA ARG A 393 -30.40 5.37 11.68
C ARG A 393 -29.38 6.15 12.51
N SER A 394 -28.31 5.50 12.95
CA SER A 394 -27.24 6.19 13.69
C SER A 394 -26.42 7.13 12.82
N LEU A 395 -26.24 6.82 11.53
CA LEU A 395 -25.69 7.77 10.55
C LEU A 395 -26.61 8.98 10.39
N LEU A 396 -27.92 8.77 10.29
CA LEU A 396 -28.89 9.84 10.13
C LEU A 396 -28.92 10.79 11.35
N GLU A 397 -28.68 10.28 12.55
CA GLU A 397 -28.47 11.13 13.75
C GLU A 397 -27.28 12.08 13.60
N LYS A 398 -26.17 11.61 13.00
CA LYS A 398 -25.02 12.47 12.70
C LYS A 398 -25.35 13.50 11.62
N ILE A 399 -26.03 13.08 10.55
CA ILE A 399 -26.50 14.00 9.50
C ILE A 399 -27.38 15.09 10.11
N TYR A 400 -28.32 14.74 10.99
CA TYR A 400 -29.16 15.72 11.68
C TYR A 400 -28.37 16.69 12.56
N ALA A 401 -27.29 16.22 13.20
CA ALA A 401 -26.46 17.06 14.05
C ALA A 401 -25.64 18.09 13.25
N HIS A 402 -25.19 17.74 12.03
CA HIS A 402 -24.38 18.62 11.18
C HIS A 402 -25.17 19.46 10.18
N GLU A 403 -26.17 18.85 9.53
CA GLU A 403 -26.90 19.43 8.39
C GLU A 403 -28.34 19.84 8.75
N GLY A 404 -28.84 19.39 9.92
CA GLY A 404 -30.23 19.57 10.31
C GLY A 404 -31.20 18.57 9.65
N LYS A 405 -32.47 18.62 10.04
CA LYS A 405 -33.47 17.62 9.59
C LYS A 405 -34.10 17.90 8.23
N LYS A 406 -34.04 19.15 7.76
CA LYS A 406 -34.83 19.59 6.60
C LYS A 406 -34.34 19.00 5.29
N ASP A 407 -33.02 18.90 5.13
CA ASP A 407 -32.35 18.48 3.89
C ASP A 407 -31.76 17.07 3.98
N ALA A 408 -32.00 16.37 5.09
CA ALA A 408 -31.48 15.03 5.34
C ALA A 408 -32.19 13.97 4.47
N PRO A 409 -31.45 12.96 3.96
CA PRO A 409 -32.02 11.89 3.17
C PRO A 409 -32.94 10.99 4.01
N SER A 410 -33.87 10.31 3.33
CA SER A 410 -34.61 9.22 3.97
C SER A 410 -33.71 8.00 4.19
N ILE A 411 -34.02 7.19 5.20
CA ILE A 411 -33.34 5.91 5.43
C ILE A 411 -33.44 5.02 4.18
N ASP A 412 -34.59 5.04 3.50
CA ASP A 412 -34.80 4.27 2.27
C ASP A 412 -33.87 4.71 1.13
N ARG A 413 -33.62 6.02 0.98
CA ARG A 413 -32.64 6.53 0.01
C ARG A 413 -31.24 6.05 0.35
N LEU A 414 -30.81 6.19 1.61
CA LEU A 414 -29.48 5.75 2.07
C LEU A 414 -29.29 4.24 1.83
N ARG A 415 -30.30 3.45 2.18
CA ARG A 415 -30.31 2.00 1.94
C ARG A 415 -30.19 1.68 0.45
N THR A 416 -30.98 2.34 -0.39
CA THR A 416 -30.95 2.13 -1.85
C THR A 416 -29.57 2.44 -2.41
N GLN A 417 -28.94 3.54 -1.99
CA GLN A 417 -27.56 3.88 -2.39
C GLN A 417 -26.55 2.78 -2.01
N VAL A 418 -26.67 2.20 -0.80
CA VAL A 418 -25.82 1.07 -0.38
C VAL A 418 -26.06 -0.17 -1.25
N PHE A 419 -27.32 -0.53 -1.50
CA PHE A 419 -27.66 -1.70 -2.33
C PHE A 419 -27.21 -1.53 -3.78
N ASP A 420 -27.40 -0.34 -4.36
CA ASP A 420 -26.97 -0.02 -5.74
C ASP A 420 -25.45 -0.08 -5.88
N ALA A 421 -24.71 0.44 -4.89
CA ALA A 421 -23.26 0.41 -4.89
C ALA A 421 -22.68 -1.00 -4.77
N VAL A 422 -23.33 -1.87 -3.98
CA VAL A 422 -22.88 -3.24 -3.79
C VAL A 422 -23.33 -4.17 -4.91
N ALA A 423 -24.51 -3.93 -5.50
CA ALA A 423 -25.16 -4.81 -6.47
C ALA A 423 -25.10 -6.30 -6.03
N PRO A 424 -25.72 -6.65 -4.88
CA PRO A 424 -25.64 -7.99 -4.33
C PRO A 424 -26.29 -9.03 -5.25
N VAL A 425 -25.85 -10.30 -5.17
CA VAL A 425 -26.48 -11.38 -5.95
C VAL A 425 -27.93 -11.57 -5.54
N HIS A 426 -28.19 -11.50 -4.23
CA HIS A 426 -29.53 -11.57 -3.70
C HIS A 426 -30.09 -10.15 -3.48
N PRO A 427 -31.24 -9.78 -4.06
CA PRO A 427 -31.72 -8.40 -4.10
C PRO A 427 -32.00 -7.79 -2.72
N ALA A 428 -32.25 -8.62 -1.70
CA ALA A 428 -32.51 -8.17 -0.33
C ALA A 428 -31.40 -8.48 0.69
N ARG A 429 -30.23 -9.00 0.26
CA ARG A 429 -29.18 -9.46 1.18
C ARG A 429 -27.79 -9.15 0.63
N ILE A 430 -26.99 -8.44 1.40
CA ILE A 430 -25.58 -8.17 1.09
C ILE A 430 -24.70 -9.15 1.86
N THR A 431 -23.83 -9.90 1.19
CA THR A 431 -22.84 -10.79 1.83
C THR A 431 -21.44 -10.17 1.82
N LEU A 432 -20.52 -10.72 2.63
CA LEU A 432 -19.09 -10.36 2.55
C LEU A 432 -18.54 -10.58 1.12
N GLN A 433 -19.00 -11.63 0.44
CA GLN A 433 -18.57 -11.92 -0.92
C GLN A 433 -19.05 -10.84 -1.91
N ASP A 434 -20.24 -10.27 -1.70
CA ASP A 434 -20.74 -9.15 -2.50
C ASP A 434 -19.86 -7.91 -2.31
N LEU A 435 -19.52 -7.55 -1.06
CA LEU A 435 -18.62 -6.42 -0.75
C LEU A 435 -17.22 -6.61 -1.37
N GLN A 436 -16.71 -7.84 -1.42
CA GLN A 436 -15.43 -8.15 -2.06
C GLN A 436 -15.50 -8.13 -3.60
N ARG A 437 -16.67 -8.51 -4.16
CA ARG A 437 -16.90 -8.54 -5.61
C ARG A 437 -17.04 -7.13 -6.17
N CYS A 438 -17.79 -6.26 -5.50
CA CYS A 438 -18.12 -4.93 -6.01
C CYS A 438 -16.91 -3.97 -6.08
N LYS A 439 -15.79 -4.29 -5.41
CA LYS A 439 -14.57 -3.45 -5.30
C LYS A 439 -14.77 -2.11 -4.57
N LEU A 440 -16.00 -1.79 -4.17
CA LEU A 440 -16.36 -0.64 -3.36
C LEU A 440 -16.58 -0.99 -1.89
N GLY A 441 -16.34 -2.26 -1.49
CA GLY A 441 -16.67 -2.75 -0.15
C GLY A 441 -16.15 -1.89 0.99
N HIS A 442 -14.88 -1.46 0.94
CA HIS A 442 -14.30 -0.58 1.97
C HIS A 442 -14.99 0.79 2.02
N ASN A 443 -15.31 1.38 0.88
CA ASN A 443 -16.00 2.67 0.82
C ASN A 443 -17.44 2.56 1.34
N VAL A 444 -18.13 1.46 1.02
CA VAL A 444 -19.50 1.19 1.47
C VAL A 444 -19.56 1.01 2.98
N VAL A 445 -18.70 0.18 3.57
CA VAL A 445 -18.72 -0.03 5.02
C VAL A 445 -18.34 1.25 5.78
N ARG A 446 -17.46 2.08 5.20
CA ARG A 446 -17.14 3.42 5.73
C ARG A 446 -18.34 4.37 5.68
N LEU A 447 -19.03 4.46 4.55
CA LEU A 447 -20.23 5.29 4.40
C LEU A 447 -21.28 4.95 5.46
N VAL A 448 -21.50 3.67 5.73
CA VAL A 448 -22.53 3.21 6.69
C VAL A 448 -22.15 3.53 8.14
N THR A 449 -20.87 3.73 8.45
CA THR A 449 -20.35 3.79 9.82
C THR A 449 -19.82 5.16 10.25
N ASP A 450 -19.59 6.08 9.31
CA ASP A 450 -18.89 7.34 9.51
C ASP A 450 -19.52 8.49 8.70
N TYR A 451 -19.88 9.58 9.37
CA TYR A 451 -20.46 10.76 8.74
C TYR A 451 -19.50 11.46 7.76
N VAL A 452 -18.19 11.50 8.04
CA VAL A 452 -17.22 12.12 7.13
C VAL A 452 -17.16 11.38 5.79
N ALA A 453 -17.24 10.04 5.83
CA ALA A 453 -17.31 9.21 4.63
C ALA A 453 -18.61 9.42 3.84
N TYR A 454 -19.74 9.53 4.53
CA TYR A 454 -21.02 9.91 3.91
C TYR A 454 -20.94 11.29 3.24
N ARG A 455 -20.41 12.30 3.93
CA ARG A 455 -20.29 13.66 3.41
C ARG A 455 -19.41 13.69 2.15
N THR A 456 -18.27 13.00 2.20
CA THR A 456 -17.38 12.82 1.04
C THR A 456 -18.10 12.17 -0.14
N TYR A 457 -18.95 11.17 0.11
CA TYR A 457 -19.72 10.51 -0.95
C TYR A 457 -20.77 11.44 -1.58
N GLU A 458 -21.50 12.21 -0.78
CA GLU A 458 -22.50 13.17 -1.28
C GLU A 458 -21.83 14.35 -2.01
N ASP A 459 -20.68 14.84 -1.54
CA ASP A 459 -19.90 15.90 -2.20
C ASP A 459 -19.39 15.46 -3.59
N ASN A 460 -19.13 14.16 -3.76
CA ASN A 460 -18.80 13.56 -5.05
C ASN A 460 -20.02 13.24 -5.93
N GLY A 461 -21.20 13.77 -5.59
CA GLY A 461 -22.43 13.60 -6.34
C GLY A 461 -23.02 12.18 -6.22
N GLY A 462 -22.81 11.53 -5.08
CA GLY A 462 -23.27 10.16 -4.83
C GLY A 462 -22.44 9.12 -5.59
N ARG A 463 -21.11 9.33 -5.66
CA ARG A 463 -20.18 8.41 -6.32
C ARG A 463 -19.00 8.11 -5.41
N PHE A 464 -18.62 6.83 -5.36
CA PHE A 464 -17.39 6.41 -4.72
C PHE A 464 -16.19 6.66 -5.64
N LEU A 465 -15.13 7.26 -5.10
CA LEU A 465 -13.86 7.50 -5.81
C LEU A 465 -12.98 6.25 -5.86
#